data_AF-A0A834RTX3-F1
#
_entry.id   AF-A0A834RTX3-F1
#
_cell.length_a   1.000
_cell.length_b   1.000
_cell.length_c   1.000
_cell.angle_alpha   90.00
_cell.angle_beta   90.00
_cell.angle_gamma   90.00
#
_symmetry.space_group_name_H-M   'P 1'
#
loop_
_entity.id
_entity.type
_entity.pdbx_description
1 polymer ?
#
loop_
_entity_poly.entity_id
_entity_poly.type
_entity_poly.pdbx_seq_one_letter_code
_entity_poly.pdbx_strand_id
1 'polypeptide(L)'
;MPLNVGYFAPLKRAYRREVESLIRHHINHITNLEFLPAFKAAFDRAFTPANIRSAFRGAGLVPLQPDTVLLKLDEARTPSNVRELKSQSSLIRERVRRHKSSSPASIIEAINQLKKGAEVIMLSAELMRDRIASLERANEAASTRRQRKKKRLQQCGVLTKRSGEDILAQNEADQQIAQEERQGGERLGTSQRAQKRCTILGGQLRRVANSPVGKAAYLANLFYLEIGF
;
A
#
# COMPACT_ATOMS: atom_id res chain seq x y z
N MET A 1 10.50 20.00 34.78
CA MET A 1 11.53 19.34 33.95
C MET A 1 12.60 18.73 34.86
N PRO A 2 12.65 17.39 35.01
CA PRO A 2 13.61 16.69 35.88
C PRO A 2 15.09 16.90 35.49
N LEU A 3 15.34 17.33 34.25
CA LEU A 3 16.68 17.62 33.73
C LEU A 3 17.35 18.85 34.38
N ASN A 4 16.56 19.80 34.91
CA ASN A 4 17.09 21.11 35.31
C ASN A 4 17.70 21.11 36.74
N VAL A 5 17.25 20.20 37.60
CA VAL A 5 17.61 20.22 39.03
C VAL A 5 18.79 19.29 39.34
N GLY A 6 18.90 18.16 38.64
CA GLY A 6 19.98 17.18 38.86
C GLY A 6 21.29 17.48 38.12
N TYR A 7 21.23 18.20 36.99
CA TYR A 7 22.38 18.37 36.08
C TYR A 7 23.21 19.63 36.38
N PHE A 8 22.55 20.76 36.64
CA PHE A 8 23.24 22.04 36.82
C PHE A 8 23.76 22.27 38.24
N ALA A 9 23.21 21.61 39.26
CA ALA A 9 23.65 21.78 40.63
C ALA A 9 25.09 21.28 40.88
N PRO A 10 25.49 20.07 40.42
CA PRO A 10 26.89 19.62 40.49
C PRO A 10 27.85 20.53 39.74
N LEU A 11 27.46 20.99 38.54
CA LEU A 11 28.27 21.89 37.72
C LEU A 11 28.49 23.25 38.38
N LYS A 12 27.42 23.88 38.90
CA LYS A 12 27.52 25.15 39.65
C LYS A 12 28.44 25.02 40.87
N ARG A 13 28.34 23.90 41.59
CA ARG A 13 29.20 23.63 42.76
C ARG A 13 30.67 23.44 42.36
N ALA A 14 30.94 22.67 41.31
CA ALA A 14 32.29 22.45 40.82
C ALA A 14 32.91 23.75 40.30
N TYR A 15 32.15 24.52 39.52
CA TYR A 15 32.61 25.81 38.98
C TYR A 15 32.88 26.83 40.07
N ARG A 16 32.00 26.93 41.09
CA ARG A 16 32.24 27.77 42.26
C ARG A 16 33.57 27.47 42.94
N ARG A 17 33.96 26.19 43.06
CA ARG A 17 35.26 25.79 43.63
C ARG A 17 36.45 26.23 42.78
N GLU A 18 36.31 26.19 41.45
CA GLU A 18 37.35 26.68 40.55
C GLU A 18 37.51 28.21 40.67
N VAL A 19 36.40 28.95 40.75
CA VAL A 19 36.41 30.40 41.01
C VAL A 19 37.04 30.74 42.36
N GLU A 20 36.66 30.02 43.43
CA GLU A 20 37.28 30.17 44.76
C GLU A 20 38.78 29.83 44.75
N SER A 21 39.22 28.93 43.86
CA SER A 21 40.64 28.63 43.65
C SER A 21 41.36 29.82 43.00
N LEU A 22 40.80 30.39 41.93
CA LEU A 22 41.38 31.55 41.23
C LEU A 22 41.53 32.77 42.15
N ILE A 23 40.51 33.05 42.97
CA ILE A 23 40.55 34.15 43.95
C ILE A 23 41.68 33.95 44.97
N ARG A 24 41.90 32.71 45.44
CA ARG A 24 43.01 32.39 46.36
C ARG A 24 44.39 32.59 45.73
N HIS A 25 44.50 32.56 44.40
CA HIS A 25 45.72 32.86 43.66
C HIS A 25 45.76 34.33 43.20
N HIS A 26 44.99 35.22 43.84
CA HIS A 26 44.91 36.65 43.55
C HIS A 26 44.39 37.02 42.15
N ILE A 27 43.67 36.11 41.50
CA ILE A 27 42.97 36.39 40.23
C ILE A 27 41.55 36.83 40.57
N ASN A 28 41.34 38.14 40.64
CA ASN A 28 40.05 38.75 41.01
C ASN A 28 39.15 39.06 39.80
N HIS A 29 39.71 39.02 38.58
CA HIS A 29 38.97 39.22 37.34
C HIS A 29 39.13 37.99 36.44
N ILE A 30 38.00 37.41 36.04
CA ILE A 30 37.96 36.22 35.18
C ILE A 30 37.79 36.70 33.74
N THR A 31 38.82 36.54 32.93
CA THR A 31 38.75 36.71 31.48
C THR A 31 38.50 35.36 30.80
N ASN A 32 38.45 35.35 29.47
CA ASN A 32 38.31 34.10 28.72
C ASN A 32 39.47 33.11 28.96
N LEU A 33 40.65 33.61 29.35
CA LEU A 33 41.83 32.79 29.62
C LEU A 33 41.68 31.95 30.89
N GLU A 34 41.01 32.48 31.91
CA GLU A 34 40.76 31.76 33.16
C GLU A 34 39.42 31.02 33.13
N PHE A 35 38.43 31.57 32.41
CA PHE A 35 37.09 30.99 32.29
C PHE A 35 37.12 29.59 31.67
N LEU A 36 37.74 29.43 30.49
CA LEU A 36 37.66 28.16 29.75
C LEU A 36 38.34 27.00 30.51
N PRO A 37 39.55 27.16 31.08
CA PRO A 37 40.16 26.12 31.90
C PRO A 37 39.36 25.80 33.16
N ALA A 38 38.86 26.82 33.87
CA ALA A 38 38.05 26.62 35.06
C ALA A 38 36.72 25.93 34.75
N PHE A 39 36.05 26.33 33.67
CA PHE A 39 34.82 25.70 33.22
C PHE A 39 35.06 24.25 32.81
N LYS A 40 36.14 23.96 32.07
CA LYS A 40 36.48 22.59 31.68
C LYS A 40 36.77 21.72 32.90
N ALA A 41 37.56 22.20 33.86
CA ALA A 41 37.82 21.48 35.10
C ALA A 41 36.54 21.21 35.89
N ALA A 42 35.65 22.20 35.99
CA ALA A 42 34.35 22.05 36.62
C ALA A 42 33.44 21.05 35.88
N PHE A 43 33.46 21.07 34.55
CA PHE A 43 32.71 20.17 33.68
C PHE A 43 33.15 18.72 33.89
N ASP A 44 34.46 18.45 33.83
CA ASP A 44 35.02 17.10 34.02
C ASP A 44 34.72 16.55 35.43
N ARG A 45 34.74 17.42 36.45
CA ARG A 45 34.36 17.05 37.83
C ARG A 45 32.86 16.81 38.00
N ALA A 46 32.02 17.54 37.28
CA ALA A 46 30.57 17.44 37.39
C ALA A 46 30.00 16.24 36.63
N PHE A 47 30.49 15.97 35.41
CA PHE A 47 29.96 14.95 34.50
C PHE A 47 30.67 13.61 34.62
N THR A 48 30.70 13.07 35.84
CA THR A 48 31.15 11.69 36.08
C THR A 48 30.00 10.71 35.94
N PRO A 49 30.25 9.44 35.58
CA PRO A 49 29.21 8.41 35.53
C PRO A 49 28.43 8.26 36.85
N ALA A 50 29.10 8.45 38.00
CA ALA A 50 28.49 8.39 39.31
C ALA A 50 27.51 9.56 39.55
N ASN A 51 27.92 10.79 39.23
CA ASN A 51 27.07 11.98 39.38
C ASN A 51 25.86 11.92 38.46
N ILE A 52 26.05 11.44 37.22
CA ILE A 52 24.97 11.23 36.26
C ILE A 52 23.96 10.24 36.83
N ARG A 53 24.38 9.04 37.23
CA ARG A 53 23.50 8.02 37.82
C ARG A 53 22.77 8.52 39.06
N SER A 54 23.44 9.29 39.92
CA SER A 54 22.84 9.89 41.12
C SER A 54 21.80 10.96 40.77
N ALA A 55 22.05 11.79 39.76
CA ALA A 55 21.10 12.82 39.31
C ALA A 55 19.83 12.18 38.72
N PHE A 56 19.99 11.16 37.90
CA PHE A 56 18.88 10.35 37.40
C PHE A 56 18.08 9.70 38.54
N ARG A 57 18.75 9.14 39.55
CA ARG A 57 18.10 8.60 40.76
C ARG A 57 17.31 9.66 41.52
N GLY A 58 17.91 10.83 41.76
CA GLY A 58 17.27 11.94 42.48
C GLY A 58 16.08 12.53 41.73
N ALA A 59 16.07 12.44 40.39
CA ALA A 59 14.94 12.81 39.55
C ALA A 59 13.83 11.76 39.49
N GLY A 60 13.97 10.62 40.18
CA GLY A 60 13.10 9.45 40.03
C GLY A 60 13.22 8.77 38.65
N LEU A 61 14.13 9.27 37.80
CA LEU A 61 14.44 8.77 36.48
C LEU A 61 15.60 7.79 36.55
N VAL A 62 15.62 6.83 37.48
CA VAL A 62 16.59 5.73 37.39
C VAL A 62 16.37 5.02 36.05
N PRO A 63 17.29 5.07 35.07
CA PRO A 63 17.19 4.21 33.92
C PRO A 63 17.75 2.85 34.35
N LEU A 64 17.20 1.70 34.03
CA LEU A 64 15.98 1.26 33.36
C LEU A 64 16.28 -0.24 33.33
N GLN A 65 15.41 -1.14 33.77
CA GLN A 65 15.65 -2.54 33.42
C GLN A 65 15.62 -2.60 31.88
N PRO A 66 16.77 -2.83 31.20
CA PRO A 66 16.84 -2.74 29.75
C PRO A 66 15.88 -3.76 29.17
N ASP A 67 15.88 -4.95 29.77
CA ASP A 67 14.94 -6.01 29.47
C ASP A 67 13.50 -5.53 29.59
N THR A 68 13.10 -4.84 30.66
CA THR A 68 11.71 -4.40 30.83
C THR A 68 11.29 -3.34 29.82
N VAL A 69 12.22 -2.51 29.34
CA VAL A 69 11.91 -1.52 28.30
C VAL A 69 12.01 -2.09 26.89
N LEU A 70 12.95 -2.98 26.63
CA LEU A 70 13.02 -3.75 25.38
C LEU A 70 11.79 -4.65 25.25
N LEU A 71 11.37 -5.30 26.34
CA LEU A 71 10.13 -6.05 26.44
C LEU A 71 8.93 -5.14 26.16
N LYS A 72 8.84 -3.96 26.78
CA LYS A 72 7.75 -2.99 26.51
C LYS A 72 7.73 -2.45 25.08
N LEU A 73 8.90 -2.32 24.45
CA LEU A 73 9.01 -1.87 23.05
C LEU A 73 8.59 -2.98 22.08
N ASP A 74 8.95 -4.23 22.36
CA ASP A 74 8.49 -5.40 21.59
C ASP A 74 7.00 -5.73 21.86
N GLU A 75 6.46 -5.35 23.02
CA GLU A 75 5.05 -5.50 23.40
C GLU A 75 4.11 -4.62 22.58
N ALA A 76 4.56 -3.45 22.15
CA ALA A 76 3.70 -2.45 21.51
C ALA A 76 3.46 -2.70 20.01
N ARG A 77 4.07 -3.75 19.44
CA ARG A 77 4.05 -4.00 18.00
C ARG A 77 3.06 -5.09 17.63
N THR A 78 2.09 -4.80 16.77
CA THR A 78 1.20 -5.81 16.18
C THR A 78 2.03 -6.82 15.36
N PRO A 79 1.85 -8.14 15.55
CA PRO A 79 2.59 -9.13 14.79
C PRO A 79 2.15 -9.09 13.32
N SER A 80 3.12 -8.96 12.43
CA SER A 80 2.90 -8.85 10.98
C SER A 80 3.14 -10.17 10.23
N ASN A 81 3.78 -11.14 10.88
CA ASN A 81 4.15 -12.42 10.29
C ASN A 81 4.15 -13.55 11.34
N VAL A 82 4.22 -14.80 10.86
CA VAL A 82 4.14 -16.01 11.71
C VAL A 82 5.29 -16.09 12.72
N ARG A 83 6.48 -15.58 12.38
CA ARG A 83 7.63 -15.60 13.29
C ARG A 83 7.41 -14.64 14.46
N GLU A 84 6.95 -13.42 14.19
CA GLU A 84 6.58 -12.43 15.22
C GLU A 84 5.45 -12.96 16.11
N LEU A 85 4.42 -13.58 15.52
CA LEU A 85 3.32 -14.21 16.26
C LEU A 85 3.83 -15.29 17.23
N LYS A 86 4.76 -16.15 16.77
CA LYS A 86 5.38 -17.18 17.63
C LYS A 86 6.16 -16.56 18.78
N SER A 87 6.98 -15.56 18.51
CA SER A 87 7.74 -14.85 19.53
C SER A 87 6.82 -14.23 20.59
N GLN A 88 5.75 -13.55 20.18
CA GLN A 88 4.77 -12.97 21.09
C GLN A 88 4.03 -14.03 21.90
N SER A 89 3.64 -15.14 21.29
CA SER A 89 3.00 -16.25 22.01
C SER A 89 3.89 -16.83 23.11
N SER A 90 5.20 -16.95 22.85
CA SER A 90 6.19 -17.39 23.84
C SER A 90 6.33 -16.37 24.97
N LEU A 91 6.33 -15.07 24.62
CA LEU A 91 6.43 -13.98 25.59
C LEU A 91 5.22 -13.91 26.53
N ILE A 92 4.00 -14.10 26.00
CA ILE A 92 2.77 -14.17 26.79
C ILE A 92 2.84 -15.36 27.77
N ARG A 93 3.23 -16.55 27.27
CA ARG A 93 3.36 -17.75 28.10
C ARG A 93 4.34 -17.56 29.25
N GLU A 94 5.45 -16.89 28.98
CA GLU A 94 6.48 -16.62 29.97
C GLU A 94 6.03 -15.59 31.03
N ARG A 95 5.25 -14.59 30.64
CA ARG A 95 4.64 -13.64 31.60
C ARG A 95 3.63 -14.30 32.51
N VAL A 96 2.77 -15.15 31.96
CA VAL A 96 1.79 -15.91 32.74
C VAL A 96 2.50 -16.76 33.79
N ARG A 97 3.64 -17.38 33.44
CA ARG A 97 4.46 -18.15 34.39
C ARG A 97 5.10 -17.30 35.48
N ARG A 98 5.61 -16.11 35.14
CA ARG A 98 6.33 -15.23 36.08
C ARG A 98 5.43 -14.35 36.94
N HIS A 99 4.12 -14.32 36.67
CA HIS A 99 3.18 -13.43 37.35
C HIS A 99 2.99 -13.85 38.82
N LYS A 100 3.29 -12.93 39.75
CA LYS A 100 3.15 -13.12 41.21
C LYS A 100 2.04 -12.25 41.82
N SER A 101 0.94 -12.05 41.11
CA SER A 101 -0.32 -11.40 41.58
C SER A 101 -0.37 -9.86 41.71
N SER A 102 0.63 -9.10 41.23
CA SER A 102 0.64 -7.62 41.43
C SER A 102 -0.29 -6.84 40.46
N SER A 103 -0.40 -7.22 39.18
CA SER A 103 -1.42 -6.70 38.23
C SER A 103 -1.38 -7.45 36.88
N PRO A 104 -2.52 -7.89 36.31
CA PRO A 104 -2.57 -8.63 35.04
C PRO A 104 -2.53 -7.75 33.78
N ALA A 105 -2.49 -6.42 33.91
CA ALA A 105 -2.63 -5.47 32.79
C ALA A 105 -1.66 -5.74 31.62
N SER A 106 -0.41 -6.08 31.94
CA SER A 106 0.63 -6.38 30.95
C SER A 106 0.38 -7.66 30.14
N ILE A 107 -0.34 -8.63 30.71
CA ILE A 107 -0.74 -9.87 30.01
C ILE A 107 -1.95 -9.59 29.11
N ILE A 108 -2.92 -8.84 29.62
CA ILE A 108 -4.14 -8.44 28.87
C ILE A 108 -3.74 -7.66 27.61
N GLU A 109 -2.79 -6.72 27.73
CA GLU A 109 -2.32 -5.94 26.59
C GLU A 109 -1.69 -6.83 25.50
N ALA A 110 -0.83 -7.78 25.90
CA ALA A 110 -0.20 -8.69 24.95
C ALA A 110 -1.23 -9.59 24.22
N ILE A 111 -2.30 -10.00 24.91
CA ILE A 111 -3.42 -10.73 24.28
C ILE A 111 -4.17 -9.84 23.29
N ASN A 112 -4.46 -8.58 23.63
CA ASN A 112 -5.14 -7.64 22.75
C ASN A 112 -4.35 -7.37 21.46
N GLN A 113 -3.02 -7.30 21.54
CA GLN A 113 -2.17 -7.12 20.36
C GLN A 113 -2.17 -8.37 19.47
N LEU A 114 -2.15 -9.56 20.07
CA LEU A 114 -2.29 -10.81 19.32
C LEU A 114 -3.64 -10.88 18.60
N LYS A 115 -4.73 -10.46 19.26
CA LYS A 115 -6.06 -10.35 18.64
C LYS A 115 -6.04 -9.41 17.43
N LYS A 116 -5.51 -8.19 17.57
CA LYS A 116 -5.39 -7.22 16.47
C LYS A 116 -4.56 -7.76 15.30
N GLY A 117 -3.45 -8.44 15.60
CA GLY A 117 -2.61 -9.06 14.58
C GLY A 117 -3.33 -10.16 13.81
N ALA A 118 -4.10 -11.00 14.51
CA ALA A 118 -4.91 -12.04 13.88
C ALA A 118 -5.99 -11.44 12.95
N GLU A 119 -6.68 -10.37 13.38
CA GLU A 119 -7.67 -9.66 12.56
C GLU A 119 -7.07 -9.12 11.26
N VAL A 120 -5.90 -8.45 11.33
CA VAL A 120 -5.20 -7.92 10.16
C VAL A 120 -4.78 -9.03 9.21
N ILE A 121 -4.21 -10.13 9.74
CA ILE A 121 -3.79 -11.27 8.93
C ILE A 121 -4.99 -11.93 8.25
N MET A 122 -6.10 -12.14 8.98
CA MET A 122 -7.31 -12.74 8.41
C MET A 122 -7.90 -11.89 7.28
N LEU A 123 -8.04 -10.58 7.49
CA LEU A 123 -8.52 -9.66 6.45
C LEU A 123 -7.59 -9.66 5.23
N SER A 124 -6.27 -9.60 5.46
CA SER A 124 -5.30 -9.65 4.36
C SER A 124 -5.38 -10.97 3.58
N ALA A 125 -5.61 -12.10 4.26
CA ALA A 125 -5.76 -13.40 3.64
C ALA A 125 -7.02 -13.49 2.76
N GLU A 126 -8.12 -12.86 3.19
CA GLU A 126 -9.35 -12.76 2.39
C GLU A 126 -9.11 -11.94 1.10
N LEU A 127 -8.53 -10.75 1.23
CA LEU A 127 -8.17 -9.91 0.08
C LEU A 127 -7.21 -10.63 -0.89
N MET A 128 -6.25 -11.39 -0.36
CA MET A 128 -5.34 -12.20 -1.16
C MET A 128 -6.08 -13.32 -1.90
N ARG A 129 -7.04 -14.01 -1.27
CA ARG A 129 -7.86 -15.04 -1.93
C ARG A 129 -8.68 -14.45 -3.08
N ASP A 130 -9.31 -13.29 -2.87
CA ASP A 130 -10.07 -12.60 -3.92
C ASP A 130 -9.18 -12.20 -5.10
N ARG A 131 -7.98 -11.70 -4.80
CA ARG A 131 -7.00 -11.33 -5.81
C ARG A 131 -6.53 -12.56 -6.60
N ILE A 132 -6.24 -13.66 -5.93
CA ILE A 132 -5.85 -14.93 -6.56
C ILE A 132 -6.98 -15.43 -7.47
N ALA A 133 -8.22 -15.51 -6.97
CA ALA A 133 -9.37 -15.97 -7.74
C ALA A 133 -9.67 -15.07 -8.96
N SER A 134 -9.45 -13.75 -8.84
CA SER A 134 -9.55 -12.82 -9.97
C SER A 134 -8.47 -13.09 -11.03
N LEU A 135 -7.23 -13.28 -10.60
CA LEU A 135 -6.09 -13.56 -11.48
C LEU A 135 -6.24 -14.92 -12.20
N GLU A 136 -6.70 -15.95 -11.50
CA GLU A 136 -6.96 -17.27 -12.08
C GLU A 136 -8.03 -17.20 -13.17
N ARG A 137 -9.17 -16.51 -12.91
CA ARG A 137 -10.22 -16.29 -13.92
C ARG A 137 -9.69 -15.54 -15.14
N ALA A 138 -8.87 -14.52 -14.94
CA ALA A 138 -8.27 -13.76 -16.04
C ALA A 138 -7.28 -14.62 -16.87
N ASN A 139 -6.49 -15.46 -16.20
CA ASN A 139 -5.57 -16.38 -16.85
C ASN A 139 -6.29 -17.46 -17.66
N GLU A 140 -7.36 -18.03 -17.12
CA GLU A 140 -8.23 -18.97 -17.85
C GLU A 140 -8.86 -18.32 -19.09
N ALA A 141 -9.40 -17.11 -18.95
CA ALA A 141 -9.94 -16.36 -20.08
C ALA A 141 -8.87 -16.04 -21.14
N ALA A 142 -7.65 -15.70 -20.73
CA ALA A 142 -6.54 -15.47 -21.65
C ALA A 142 -6.08 -16.76 -22.34
N SER A 143 -5.99 -17.87 -21.60
CA SER A 143 -5.62 -19.19 -22.12
C SER A 143 -6.62 -19.68 -23.17
N THR A 144 -7.92 -19.65 -22.84
CA THR A 144 -9.00 -20.02 -23.76
C THR A 144 -9.01 -19.15 -25.01
N ARG A 145 -8.78 -17.83 -24.90
CA ARG A 145 -8.63 -16.92 -26.06
C ARG A 145 -7.47 -17.31 -26.96
N ARG A 146 -6.29 -17.61 -26.38
CA ARG A 146 -5.10 -18.05 -27.13
C ARG A 146 -5.37 -19.36 -27.86
N GLN A 147 -5.99 -20.33 -27.20
CA GLN A 147 -6.36 -21.61 -27.82
C GLN A 147 -7.35 -21.43 -28.98
N ARG A 148 -8.39 -20.61 -28.80
CA ARG A 148 -9.36 -20.29 -29.87
C ARG A 148 -8.66 -19.65 -31.07
N LYS A 149 -7.79 -18.66 -30.84
CA LYS A 149 -7.01 -18.01 -31.91
C LYS A 149 -6.15 -19.04 -32.65
N LYS A 150 -5.46 -19.93 -31.93
CA LYS A 150 -4.65 -21.00 -32.54
C LYS A 150 -5.49 -21.98 -33.37
N LYS A 151 -6.64 -22.43 -32.85
CA LYS A 151 -7.59 -23.31 -33.59
C LYS A 151 -8.11 -22.63 -34.86
N ARG A 152 -8.47 -21.34 -34.77
CA ARG A 152 -8.90 -20.55 -35.95
C ARG A 152 -7.80 -20.46 -37.01
N LEU A 153 -6.56 -20.18 -36.60
CA LEU A 153 -5.43 -20.15 -37.52
C LEU A 153 -5.17 -21.52 -38.17
N GLN A 154 -5.37 -22.62 -37.42
CA GLN A 154 -5.26 -23.97 -37.98
C GLN A 154 -6.39 -24.29 -38.98
N GLN A 155 -7.64 -23.91 -38.67
CA GLN A 155 -8.79 -24.12 -39.56
C GLN A 155 -8.75 -23.26 -40.83
N CYS A 156 -8.29 -22.01 -40.74
CA CYS A 156 -8.10 -21.16 -41.91
C CYS A 156 -6.88 -21.55 -42.76
N GLY A 157 -6.13 -22.59 -42.35
CA GLY A 157 -4.95 -23.06 -43.05
C GLY A 157 -3.79 -22.04 -43.07
N VAL A 158 -2.64 -22.49 -43.55
CA VAL A 158 -1.55 -21.59 -43.96
C VAL A 158 -1.81 -21.24 -45.41
N LEU A 159 -2.04 -19.95 -45.70
CA LEU A 159 -2.23 -19.45 -47.05
C LEU A 159 -0.91 -19.66 -47.81
N THR A 160 -0.88 -20.62 -48.73
CA THR A 160 0.30 -20.91 -49.54
C THR A 160 0.50 -19.77 -50.54
N LYS A 161 1.75 -19.42 -50.84
CA LYS A 161 2.11 -18.29 -51.71
C LYS A 161 1.32 -18.32 -53.04
N ARG A 162 1.20 -19.51 -53.63
CA ARG A 162 0.47 -19.75 -54.88
C ARG A 162 -1.02 -19.44 -54.77
N SER A 163 -1.67 -19.89 -53.68
CA SER A 163 -3.09 -19.59 -53.42
C SER A 163 -3.33 -18.09 -53.18
N GLY A 164 -2.33 -17.36 -52.66
CA GLY A 164 -2.38 -15.90 -52.56
C GLY A 164 -2.23 -15.19 -53.92
N GLU A 165 -1.32 -15.69 -54.76
CA GLU A 165 -1.14 -15.23 -56.14
C GLU A 165 -2.43 -15.44 -56.97
N ASP A 166 -3.11 -16.58 -56.80
CA ASP A 166 -4.38 -16.89 -57.48
C ASP A 166 -5.53 -15.94 -57.07
N ILE A 167 -5.63 -15.58 -55.78
CA ILE A 167 -6.64 -14.61 -55.30
C ILE A 167 -6.39 -13.22 -55.88
N LEU A 168 -5.12 -12.82 -56.04
CA LEU A 168 -4.77 -11.54 -56.65
C LEU A 168 -5.14 -11.52 -58.14
N ALA A 169 -4.82 -12.58 -58.88
CA ALA A 169 -5.20 -12.72 -60.28
C ALA A 169 -6.73 -12.70 -60.47
N GLN A 170 -7.47 -13.38 -59.60
CA GLN A 170 -8.94 -13.38 -59.64
C GLN A 170 -9.51 -11.97 -59.39
N ASN A 171 -8.98 -11.24 -58.41
CA ASN A 171 -9.43 -9.88 -58.11
C ASN A 171 -9.09 -8.89 -59.24
N GLU A 172 -7.95 -9.05 -59.91
CA GLU A 172 -7.61 -8.25 -61.10
C GLU A 172 -8.57 -8.52 -62.26
N ALA A 173 -8.91 -9.79 -62.50
CA ALA A 173 -9.90 -10.17 -63.51
C ALA A 173 -11.30 -9.59 -63.19
N ASP A 174 -11.75 -9.70 -61.95
CA ASP A 174 -13.05 -9.16 -61.52
C ASP A 174 -13.10 -7.62 -61.63
N GLN A 175 -11.97 -6.94 -61.38
CA GLN A 175 -11.87 -5.50 -61.59
C GLN A 175 -11.92 -5.11 -63.07
N GLN A 176 -11.31 -5.90 -63.95
CA GLN A 176 -11.38 -5.69 -65.40
C GLN A 176 -12.82 -5.88 -65.92
N ILE A 177 -13.50 -6.95 -65.49
CA ILE A 177 -14.91 -7.22 -65.84
C ILE A 177 -15.79 -6.06 -65.37
N ALA A 178 -15.61 -5.59 -64.13
CA ALA A 178 -16.39 -4.47 -63.59
C ALA A 178 -16.12 -3.13 -64.30
N GLN A 179 -14.94 -2.96 -64.93
CA GLN A 179 -14.63 -1.79 -65.76
C GLN A 179 -15.26 -1.92 -67.15
N GLU A 180 -15.24 -3.10 -67.76
CA GLU A 180 -15.87 -3.38 -69.05
C GLU A 180 -17.40 -3.27 -68.98
N GLU A 181 -18.04 -3.78 -67.92
CA GLU A 181 -19.49 -3.63 -67.69
C GLU A 181 -19.92 -2.16 -67.57
N ARG A 182 -19.05 -1.29 -67.01
CA ARG A 182 -19.30 0.16 -66.94
C ARG A 182 -19.15 0.87 -68.28
N GLN A 183 -18.34 0.33 -69.19
CA GLN A 183 -18.14 0.88 -70.53
C GLN A 183 -19.12 0.30 -71.56
N GLY A 184 -19.62 -0.92 -71.35
CA GLY A 184 -20.59 -1.60 -72.22
C GLY A 184 -22.05 -1.15 -72.06
N GLY A 185 -22.36 -0.34 -71.05
CA GLY A 185 -23.72 0.15 -70.78
C GLY A 185 -24.25 1.22 -71.75
N GLU A 186 -23.40 1.78 -72.63
CA GLU A 186 -23.81 2.78 -73.62
C GLU A 186 -24.19 2.16 -74.98
N ARG A 187 -25.18 1.25 -75.02
CA ARG A 187 -25.97 0.90 -76.23
C ARG A 187 -27.04 -0.14 -75.90
N LEU A 188 -28.14 0.31 -75.31
CA LEU A 188 -29.54 -0.04 -75.65
C LEU A 188 -30.44 0.54 -74.57
N GLY A 189 -31.21 1.57 -74.91
CA GLY A 189 -32.21 2.13 -74.00
C GLY A 189 -33.51 1.33 -74.00
N THR A 190 -34.20 1.24 -72.85
CA THR A 190 -35.55 1.80 -72.65
C THR A 190 -36.02 1.63 -71.21
N SER A 191 -36.78 2.63 -70.77
CA SER A 191 -37.45 2.86 -69.49
C SER A 191 -38.10 1.64 -68.81
N GLN A 192 -37.97 1.55 -67.47
CA GLN A 192 -39.14 1.53 -66.57
C GLN A 192 -38.81 1.94 -65.13
N ARG A 193 -39.73 2.72 -64.55
CA ARG A 193 -39.72 3.42 -63.25
C ARG A 193 -39.90 2.49 -62.04
N ALA A 194 -39.34 2.96 -60.90
CA ALA A 194 -39.86 2.97 -59.51
C ALA A 194 -38.75 2.51 -58.52
N GLN A 195 -38.45 3.13 -57.38
CA GLN A 195 -39.06 4.23 -56.63
C GLN A 195 -37.98 4.79 -55.66
N LYS A 196 -37.89 6.11 -55.52
CA LYS A 196 -36.98 6.77 -54.56
C LYS A 196 -37.60 6.82 -53.16
N ARG A 197 -36.82 6.47 -52.12
CA ARG A 197 -36.91 7.10 -50.79
C ARG A 197 -35.56 7.03 -50.04
N CYS A 198 -34.97 8.21 -49.84
CA CYS A 198 -33.95 8.57 -48.85
C CYS A 198 -34.64 8.58 -47.46
N THR A 199 -34.00 8.35 -46.29
CA THR A 199 -33.16 9.37 -45.62
C THR A 199 -32.36 8.85 -44.40
N ILE A 200 -31.09 9.29 -44.36
CA ILE A 200 -30.37 9.91 -43.23
C ILE A 200 -29.92 9.00 -42.07
N LEU A 201 -28.65 8.57 -42.16
CA LEU A 201 -27.71 8.64 -41.05
C LEU A 201 -27.30 10.11 -40.85
N GLY A 202 -27.58 10.66 -39.68
CA GLY A 202 -27.13 12.00 -39.31
C GLY A 202 -27.20 12.19 -37.80
N GLY A 203 -26.03 12.11 -37.15
CA GLY A 203 -25.82 12.80 -35.87
C GLY A 203 -25.88 11.92 -34.62
N GLN A 204 -24.79 11.22 -34.35
CA GLN A 204 -24.35 11.01 -32.96
C GLN A 204 -24.23 12.38 -32.28
N LEU A 205 -25.20 12.79 -31.47
CA LEU A 205 -25.07 13.79 -30.39
C LEU A 205 -26.38 13.95 -29.60
N ARG A 206 -26.85 12.84 -29.01
CA ARG A 206 -27.70 12.90 -27.82
C ARG A 206 -27.36 11.75 -26.86
N ARG A 207 -26.11 11.74 -26.39
CA ARG A 207 -25.74 11.02 -25.16
C ARG A 207 -26.56 11.61 -24.00
N VAL A 208 -26.97 10.76 -23.05
CA VAL A 208 -27.39 11.03 -21.65
C VAL A 208 -28.85 10.68 -21.24
N ALA A 209 -29.84 10.48 -22.11
CA ALA A 209 -31.24 10.32 -21.63
C ALA A 209 -31.91 8.91 -21.72
N ASN A 210 -31.23 7.82 -22.11
CA ASN A 210 -31.84 6.47 -22.12
C ASN A 210 -30.87 5.38 -21.63
N SER A 211 -30.43 5.56 -20.37
CA SER A 211 -29.48 4.67 -19.67
C SER A 211 -30.14 3.37 -19.17
N PRO A 212 -29.37 2.35 -18.77
CA PRO A 212 -29.85 1.04 -18.30
C PRO A 212 -30.82 1.08 -17.11
N VAL A 213 -30.88 2.19 -16.38
CA VAL A 213 -31.82 2.40 -15.27
C VAL A 213 -33.28 2.41 -15.76
N GLY A 214 -33.53 2.91 -16.98
CA GLY A 214 -34.87 2.93 -17.59
C GLY A 214 -35.37 1.57 -18.08
N LYS A 215 -34.48 0.60 -18.31
CA LYS A 215 -34.85 -0.76 -18.75
C LYS A 215 -35.14 -1.72 -17.59
N ALA A 216 -34.67 -1.42 -16.38
CA ALA A 216 -34.95 -2.23 -15.19
C ALA A 216 -36.35 -1.98 -14.60
N ALA A 217 -36.86 -0.75 -14.70
CA ALA A 217 -38.20 -0.39 -14.19
C ALA A 217 -39.34 -1.10 -14.94
N TYR A 218 -39.15 -1.43 -16.22
CA TYR A 218 -40.13 -2.18 -17.01
C TYR A 218 -40.11 -3.70 -16.76
N LEU A 219 -39.01 -4.24 -16.25
CA LEU A 219 -38.89 -5.69 -15.97
C LEU A 219 -39.23 -6.05 -14.52
N ALA A 220 -39.16 -5.11 -13.56
CA ALA A 220 -39.63 -5.35 -12.20
C ALA A 220 -41.17 -5.40 -12.09
N ASN A 221 -41.89 -4.65 -12.92
CA ASN A 221 -43.36 -4.71 -13.00
C ASN A 221 -43.89 -6.00 -13.64
N LEU A 222 -43.06 -6.74 -14.40
CA LEU A 222 -43.41 -8.06 -14.92
C LEU A 222 -43.18 -9.21 -13.91
N PHE A 223 -42.44 -9.00 -12.83
CA PHE A 223 -42.22 -10.04 -11.81
C PHE A 223 -43.22 -10.01 -10.65
N TYR A 224 -43.88 -8.87 -10.40
CA TYR A 224 -44.93 -8.74 -9.37
C TYR A 224 -46.33 -9.23 -9.81
N LEU A 225 -46.47 -9.68 -11.06
CA LEU A 225 -47.72 -10.21 -11.63
C LEU A 225 -47.67 -11.73 -11.92
N GLU A 226 -46.56 -12.41 -11.62
CA GLU A 226 -46.40 -13.87 -11.85
C GLU A 226 -46.18 -14.72 -10.59
N ILE A 227 -46.24 -14.14 -9.38
CA ILE A 227 -46.36 -14.91 -8.12
C ILE A 227 -47.49 -14.32 -7.28
N GLY A 228 -48.70 -14.79 -7.53
CA GLY A 228 -49.80 -14.70 -6.59
C GLY A 228 -49.70 -15.86 -5.59
N PHE A 229 -48.99 -15.64 -4.48
CA PHE A 229 -49.26 -16.12 -3.11
C PHE A 229 -48.20 -15.57 -2.15
#